data_AF-A0A1A6FYJ6-F1
#
_entry.id   AF-A0A1A6FYJ6-F1
#
_cell.length_a   1.000
_cell.length_b   1.000
_cell.length_c   1.000
_cell.angle_alpha   90.00
_cell.angle_beta   90.00
_cell.angle_gamma   90.00
#
_symmetry.space_group_name_H-M   'P 1'
#
loop_
_entity.id
_entity.type
_entity.pdbx_description
1 polymer ?
#
loop_
_entity_poly.entity_id
_entity_poly.type
_entity_poly.pdbx_seq_one_letter_code
_entity_poly.pdbx_strand_id
1 'polypeptide(L)'
;MLLRYAFSQLRSTEIATVHCSAQTTSRHLLQKLSQTCMVISTNTGRVYRPKDCERLVLYLKDINLPKLDKWGTSTLVAFLQ
;
A
#
# COMPACT_ATOMS: atom_id res chain seq x y z
N MET A 1 -0.64 17.92 5.59
CA MET A 1 0.36 17.71 6.66
C MET A 1 -0.17 16.96 7.87
N LEU A 2 -1.48 17.04 8.18
CA LEU A 2 -2.09 16.39 9.34
C LEU A 2 -1.79 14.88 9.46
N LEU A 3 -1.94 14.12 8.36
CA LEU A 3 -1.68 12.68 8.39
C LEU A 3 -0.23 12.33 8.75
N ARG A 4 0.76 13.08 8.24
CA ARG A 4 2.17 12.85 8.59
C ARG A 4 2.43 13.11 10.07
N TYR A 5 1.76 14.11 10.66
CA TYR A 5 1.84 14.39 12.09
C TYR A 5 1.20 13.27 12.91
N ALA A 6 0.01 12.80 12.52
CA ALA A 6 -0.64 11.68 13.19
C ALA A 6 0.24 10.41 13.14
N PHE A 7 0.85 10.13 11.98
CA PHE A 7 1.76 9.00 11.84
C PHE A 7 3.01 9.11 12.71
N SER A 8 3.53 10.32 12.95
CA SER A 8 4.70 10.49 13.83
C SER A 8 4.39 10.24 15.31
N GLN A 9 3.11 10.22 15.69
CA GLN A 9 2.70 9.84 17.06
C GLN A 9 2.60 8.32 17.25
N LEU A 10 2.60 7.54 16.15
CA LEU A 10 2.51 6.08 16.22
C LEU A 10 3.87 5.48 16.53
N ARG A 11 3.91 4.54 17.49
CA ARG A 11 5.10 3.77 17.82
C ARG A 11 5.16 2.50 16.97
N SER A 12 6.37 2.03 16.68
CA SER A 12 6.63 0.77 15.97
C SER A 12 5.85 0.62 14.65
N THR A 13 5.57 1.74 13.98
CA THR A 13 4.78 1.80 12.76
C THR A 13 5.60 2.41 11.63
N GLU A 14 5.69 1.71 10.51
CA GLU A 14 6.32 2.22 9.30
C GLU A 14 5.26 2.72 8.32
N ILE A 15 5.55 3.84 7.64
CA ILE A 15 4.63 4.45 6.68
C ILE A 15 5.17 4.30 5.26
N ALA A 16 4.56 3.42 4.48
CA ALA A 16 4.85 3.27 3.06
C ALA A 16 3.95 4.20 2.25
N THR A 17 4.48 5.34 1.82
CA THR A 17 3.75 6.28 0.96
C THR A 17 3.83 5.86 -0.50
N VAL A 18 2.69 5.83 -1.18
CA VAL A 18 2.56 5.62 -2.63
C VAL A 18 1.89 6.85 -3.23
N HIS A 19 2.54 7.47 -4.19
CA HIS A 19 1.96 8.57 -4.97
C HIS A 19 1.25 7.99 -6.19
N CYS A 20 -0.07 8.02 -6.18
CA CYS A 20 -0.87 7.55 -7.30
C CYS A 20 -0.85 8.58 -8.45
N SER A 21 -0.90 8.05 -9.67
CA SER A 21 -0.99 8.78 -10.93
C SER A 21 -1.92 8.01 -11.87
N ALA A 22 -2.19 8.57 -13.06
CA ALA A 22 -3.00 7.92 -14.09
C ALA A 22 -2.47 6.54 -14.52
N GLN A 23 -1.17 6.28 -14.37
CA GLN A 23 -0.50 5.02 -14.72
C GLN A 23 -0.30 4.10 -13.52
N THR A 24 -0.72 4.50 -12.32
CA THR A 24 -0.56 3.65 -11.13
C THR A 24 -1.50 2.45 -11.20
N THR A 25 -0.95 1.27 -10.95
CA THR A 25 -1.59 -0.03 -11.04
C THR A 25 -1.30 -0.82 -9.77
N SER A 26 -2.03 -1.90 -9.54
CA SER A 26 -1.83 -2.81 -8.39
C SER A 26 -0.41 -3.38 -8.30
N ARG A 27 0.30 -3.52 -9.43
CA ARG A 27 1.70 -3.96 -9.44
C ARG A 27 2.64 -2.99 -8.72
N HIS A 28 2.39 -1.69 -8.81
CA HIS A 28 3.20 -0.70 -8.11
C HIS A 28 3.01 -0.79 -6.59
N LEU A 29 1.79 -1.09 -6.13
CA LEU A 29 1.51 -1.34 -4.72
C LEU A 29 2.22 -2.61 -4.24
N LEU A 30 2.12 -3.70 -5.01
CA LEU A 30 2.83 -4.96 -4.70
C LEU A 30 4.34 -4.78 -4.65
N GLN A 31 4.91 -4.03 -5.59
CA GLN A 31 6.34 -3.73 -5.60
C GLN A 31 6.75 -2.89 -4.39
N LYS A 32 5.92 -1.95 -3.96
CA LYS A 32 6.20 -1.17 -2.75
C LYS A 32 6.13 -2.05 -1.50
N LEU A 33 5.12 -2.91 -1.41
CA LEU A 33 4.96 -3.88 -0.33
C LEU A 33 6.13 -4.86 -0.28
N SER A 34 6.62 -5.37 -1.41
CA SER A 34 7.76 -6.30 -1.41
C SER A 34 9.08 -5.64 -0.99
N GLN A 35 9.21 -4.32 -1.14
CA GLN A 35 10.35 -3.56 -0.63
C GLN A 35 10.32 -3.43 0.89
N THR A 36 9.15 -3.16 1.48
CA THR A 36 8.99 -2.89 2.93
C THR A 36 8.62 -4.12 3.76
N CYS A 37 8.11 -5.18 3.13
CA CYS A 37 7.72 -6.43 3.77
C CYS A 37 8.64 -7.59 3.38
N MET A 38 8.77 -8.55 4.27
CA MET A 38 9.29 -9.89 3.99
C MET A 38 8.15 -10.85 3.67
N VAL A 39 8.41 -11.84 2.83
CA VAL A 39 7.46 -12.92 2.55
C VAL A 39 7.79 -14.09 3.46
N ILE A 40 6.82 -14.51 4.27
CA ILE A 40 6.97 -15.63 5.21
C ILE A 40 6.02 -16.74 4.79
N SER A 41 6.51 -17.98 4.78
CA SER A 41 5.66 -19.14 4.57
C SER A 41 5.06 -19.58 5.90
N THR A 42 3.75 -19.56 5.99
CA THR A 42 3.00 -20.08 7.14
C THR A 42 2.25 -21.35 6.73
N ASN A 43 1.70 -22.07 7.70
CA ASN A 43 0.82 -23.23 7.48
C ASN A 43 -0.45 -22.90 6.68
N THR A 44 -0.83 -21.62 6.58
CA THR A 44 -1.98 -21.15 5.78
C THR A 44 -1.58 -20.55 4.44
N GLY A 45 -0.28 -20.57 4.11
CA GLY A 45 0.26 -20.03 2.87
C GLY A 45 1.28 -18.91 3.09
N ARG A 46 1.66 -18.27 1.98
CA ARG A 46 2.65 -17.18 1.98
C ARG A 46 1.99 -15.86 2.32
N VAL A 47 2.58 -15.13 3.27
CA VAL A 47 2.07 -13.85 3.75
C VAL A 47 3.17 -12.80 3.72
N TYR A 48 2.80 -11.55 3.44
CA TYR A 48 3.69 -10.41 3.63
C TYR A 48 3.65 -9.96 5.08
N ARG A 49 4.82 -9.80 5.69
CA ARG A 49 4.99 -9.25 7.04
C ARG A 49 5.96 -8.08 7.01
N PRO A 50 5.71 -6.96 7.72
CA PRO A 50 6.67 -5.86 7.75
C PRO A 50 8.03 -6.31 8.29
N LYS A 51 9.13 -5.78 7.75
CA LYS A 51 10.49 -6.24 8.09
C LYS A 51 10.94 -5.74 9.46
N ASP A 52 10.83 -4.44 9.69
CA ASP A 52 11.50 -3.75 10.80
C ASP A 52 10.51 -3.15 11.82
N CYS A 53 9.21 -3.40 11.64
CA CYS A 53 8.15 -2.79 12.43
C CYS A 53 7.02 -3.76 12.75
N GLU A 54 6.21 -3.43 13.77
CA GLU A 54 5.05 -4.24 14.14
C GLU A 54 3.87 -3.98 13.19
N ARG A 55 3.73 -2.74 12.72
CA ARG A 55 2.65 -2.32 11.82
C ARG A 55 3.20 -1.56 10.63
N LEU A 56 2.71 -1.90 9.44
CA LEU A 56 2.93 -1.12 8.23
C LEU A 56 1.63 -0.42 7.86
N VAL A 57 1.69 0.89 7.62
CA VAL A 57 0.59 1.67 7.09
C VAL A 57 0.91 2.07 5.67
N LEU A 58 0.08 1.63 4.72
CA LEU A 58 0.18 2.04 3.32
C LEU A 58 -0.59 3.35 3.13
N TYR A 59 0.11 4.44 2.85
CA TYR A 59 -0.50 5.74 2.61
C TYR A 59 -0.57 6.03 1.10
N LEU A 60 -1.77 5.89 0.53
CA LEU A 60 -2.05 6.15 -0.89
C LEU A 60 -2.42 7.61 -1.08
N LYS A 61 -1.56 8.39 -1.73
CA LYS A 61 -1.85 9.78 -2.08
C LYS A 61 -2.48 9.82 -3.47
N ASP A 62 -3.54 10.61 -3.62
CA ASP A 62 -4.22 10.87 -4.91
C ASP A 62 -4.85 9.60 -5.53
N ILE A 63 -5.50 8.76 -4.70
CA ILE A 63 -6.09 7.46 -5.06
C ILE A 63 -7.12 7.51 -6.21
N ASN A 64 -7.66 8.71 -6.51
CA ASN A 64 -8.66 8.93 -7.56
C ASN A 64 -8.03 9.22 -8.94
N LEU A 65 -6.69 9.40 -9.02
CA LEU A 65 -5.99 9.65 -10.28
C LEU A 65 -5.84 8.44 -11.23
N PRO A 66 -5.76 7.17 -10.78
CA PRO A 66 -5.62 6.02 -11.66
C PRO A 66 -6.72 5.97 -12.73
N LYS A 67 -6.32 5.66 -13.96
CA LYS A 67 -7.24 5.62 -15.10
C LYS A 67 -8.29 4.52 -14.91
N LEU A 68 -9.54 4.88 -15.17
CA LEU A 68 -10.66 3.94 -15.19
C LEU A 68 -10.60 3.07 -16.45
N ASP A 69 -11.08 1.84 -16.33
CA ASP A 69 -11.30 0.98 -17.49
C ASP A 69 -12.49 1.47 -18.35
N LYS A 70 -12.78 0.73 -19.43
CA LYS A 70 -13.89 1.04 -20.34
C LYS A 70 -15.28 0.98 -19.69
N TRP A 71 -15.39 0.43 -18.48
CA TRP A 71 -16.62 0.28 -17.70
C TRP A 71 -16.66 1.22 -16.49
N GLY A 72 -15.71 2.15 -16.36
CA GLY A 72 -15.65 3.10 -15.25
C GLY A 72 -15.08 2.53 -13.95
N THR A 73 -14.44 1.35 -13.98
CA THR A 73 -13.87 0.70 -12.80
C THR A 73 -12.37 1.00 -12.67
N SER A 74 -11.94 1.44 -11.49
CA SER A 74 -10.52 1.57 -11.17
C SER A 74 -9.98 0.23 -10.71
N THR A 75 -9.05 -0.35 -11.47
CA THR A 75 -8.38 -1.61 -11.09
C THR A 75 -7.59 -1.49 -9.78
N LEU A 76 -7.13 -0.29 -9.45
CA LEU A 76 -6.44 -0.02 -8.19
C LEU A 76 -7.39 -0.05 -7.00
N VAL A 77 -8.59 0.53 -7.15
CA VAL A 77 -9.62 0.50 -6.09
C VAL A 77 -10.17 -0.93 -5.93
N ALA A 78 -10.44 -1.61 -7.04
CA ALA A 78 -10.90 -3.00 -7.03
C ALA A 78 -9.88 -3.97 -6.38
N PHE A 79 -8.58 -3.64 -6.41
CA PHE A 79 -7.55 -4.42 -5.73
C PHE A 79 -7.55 -4.23 -4.21
N LEU A 80 -8.09 -3.11 -3.71
CA LEU A 80 -8.14 -2.79 -2.28
C LEU A 80 -9.43 -3.27 -1.59
N GLN A 81 -10.45 -3.64 -2.37
CA GLN A 81 -11.75 -4.13 -1.91
C GLN A 81 -11.71 -5.65 -1.69
#